data_AF-A0A0P9R0D9-F1
#
_entry.id   AF-A0A0P9R0D9-F1
#
_cell.length_a   1.000
_cell.length_b   1.000
_cell.length_c   1.000
_cell.angle_alpha   90.00
_cell.angle_beta   90.00
_cell.angle_gamma   90.00
#
_symmetry.space_group_name_H-M   'P 1'
#
loop_
_entity.id
_entity.type
_entity.pdbx_description
1 polymer ?
#
loop_
_entity_poly.entity_id
_entity_poly.type
_entity_poly.pdbx_seq_one_letter_code
_entity_poly.pdbx_strand_id
1 'polypeptide(L)'
;MQTDRHYPKNPPTVGTVLLTSYDSFAHQNEIPKSRAADALRMGKKLADGFDDEAHHLGALMLMISDVPADPLLKASAAQKGSVLGLASLGYLLSYGSTGEKAKRIIEAGGGVFLIRLSGDIENPKADIKVFSSWSEYQKFLGPILETGDFYPGKTSSFS
;
A
#
# COMPACT_ATOMS: atom_id res chain seq x y z
N MET A 1 8.17 9.93 16.69
CA MET A 1 6.78 9.75 16.25
C MET A 1 6.37 8.31 16.46
N GLN A 2 5.21 8.12 17.07
CA GLN A 2 4.52 6.84 17.19
C GLN A 2 4.03 6.48 15.78
N THR A 3 4.50 5.37 15.21
CA THR A 3 4.06 4.93 13.88
C THR A 3 2.88 3.98 14.09
N ASP A 4 1.67 4.48 13.82
CA ASP A 4 0.47 3.64 13.89
C ASP A 4 0.58 2.54 12.84
N ARG A 5 0.40 1.28 13.27
CA ARG A 5 0.39 0.15 12.34
C ARG A 5 -1.02 -0.01 11.79
N HIS A 6 -1.15 0.20 10.48
CA HIS A 6 -2.41 0.02 9.77
C HIS A 6 -2.50 -1.38 9.16
N TYR A 7 -3.66 -2.01 9.32
CA TYR A 7 -3.93 -3.36 8.87
C TYR A 7 -5.38 -3.47 8.34
N PRO A 8 -5.62 -4.09 7.17
CA PRO A 8 -6.99 -4.36 6.73
C PRO A 8 -7.73 -5.23 7.74
N LYS A 9 -8.91 -4.78 8.18
CA LYS A 9 -9.68 -5.47 9.22
C LYS A 9 -10.70 -6.46 8.66
N ASN A 10 -11.12 -6.23 7.41
CA ASN A 10 -12.18 -6.99 6.75
C ASN A 10 -11.63 -7.69 5.51
N PRO A 11 -12.15 -8.89 5.18
CA PRO A 11 -11.80 -9.56 3.94
C PRO A 11 -12.19 -8.71 2.71
N PRO A 12 -11.48 -8.87 1.58
CA PRO A 12 -11.86 -8.22 0.34
C PRO A 12 -13.30 -8.57 -0.04
N THR A 13 -14.06 -7.58 -0.52
CA THR A 13 -15.45 -7.79 -0.95
C THR A 13 -15.53 -8.19 -2.42
N VAL A 14 -14.65 -7.65 -3.27
CA VAL A 14 -14.75 -7.78 -4.73
C VAL A 14 -13.44 -8.18 -5.44
N GLY A 15 -12.34 -8.36 -4.71
CA GLY A 15 -11.08 -8.79 -5.30
C GLY A 15 -9.88 -8.71 -4.37
N THR A 16 -8.94 -7.80 -4.68
CA THR A 16 -7.66 -7.68 -3.97
C THR A 16 -7.64 -6.41 -3.12
N VAL A 17 -7.24 -6.50 -1.85
CA VAL A 17 -7.01 -5.32 -1.00
C VAL A 17 -5.57 -4.84 -1.18
N LEU A 18 -5.40 -3.53 -1.38
CA LEU A 18 -4.13 -2.84 -1.35
C LEU A 18 -4.17 -1.77 -0.25
N LEU A 19 -3.37 -1.95 0.80
CA LEU A 19 -3.16 -0.96 1.84
C LEU A 19 -1.81 -0.29 1.63
N THR A 20 -1.81 1.04 1.55
CA THR A 20 -0.60 1.86 1.60
C THR A 20 -0.61 2.70 2.86
N SER A 21 0.50 2.78 3.58
CA SER A 21 0.59 3.54 4.82
C SER A 21 1.90 4.29 4.95
N TYR A 22 1.86 5.47 5.58
CA TYR A 22 3.02 6.28 5.93
C TYR A 22 2.75 7.00 7.24
N ASP A 23 3.62 6.82 8.24
CA ASP A 23 3.42 7.32 9.61
C ASP A 23 2.03 6.99 10.19
N SER A 24 1.19 8.01 10.42
CA SER A 24 -0.19 7.86 10.94
C SER A 24 -1.24 7.84 9.82
N PHE A 25 -0.82 7.88 8.56
CA PHE A 25 -1.70 7.90 7.40
C PHE A 25 -1.79 6.53 6.76
N ALA A 26 -2.99 6.17 6.33
CA ALA A 26 -3.21 4.97 5.55
C ALA A 26 -4.34 5.16 4.54
N HIS A 27 -4.17 4.50 3.40
CA HIS A 27 -5.16 4.43 2.34
C HIS A 27 -5.37 2.98 1.93
N GLN A 28 -6.59 2.49 2.09
CA GLN A 28 -7.01 1.18 1.63
C GLN A 28 -7.78 1.32 0.33
N ASN A 29 -7.38 0.55 -0.68
CA ASN A 29 -8.09 0.41 -1.94
C ASN A 29 -8.47 -1.06 -2.17
N GLU A 30 -9.61 -1.30 -2.80
CA GLU A 30 -9.97 -2.62 -3.33
C GLU A 30 -9.90 -2.59 -4.85
N ILE A 31 -9.25 -3.59 -5.44
CA ILE A 31 -9.15 -3.79 -6.87
C ILE A 31 -10.14 -4.90 -7.23
N PRO A 32 -11.30 -4.57 -7.84
CA PRO A 32 -12.25 -5.59 -8.24
C PRO A 32 -11.64 -6.52 -9.28
N LYS A 33 -11.90 -7.83 -9.18
CA LYS A 33 -11.43 -8.80 -10.19
C LYS A 33 -11.89 -8.41 -11.60
N SER A 34 -13.12 -7.91 -11.73
CA SER A 34 -13.69 -7.43 -13.00
C SER A 34 -12.95 -6.23 -13.60
N ARG A 35 -12.12 -5.54 -12.82
CA ARG A 35 -11.31 -4.37 -13.22
C ARG A 35 -9.81 -4.65 -13.20
N ALA A 36 -9.38 -5.88 -12.96
CA ALA A 36 -7.97 -6.27 -12.83
C ALA A 36 -7.11 -5.76 -14.01
N ALA A 37 -7.52 -6.03 -15.25
CA ALA A 37 -6.78 -5.63 -16.44
C ALA A 37 -6.62 -4.10 -16.56
N ASP A 38 -7.69 -3.35 -16.27
CA ASP A 38 -7.65 -1.88 -16.28
C ASP A 38 -6.74 -1.33 -15.18
N ALA A 39 -6.86 -1.87 -13.95
CA ALA A 39 -6.04 -1.46 -12.82
C ALA A 39 -4.54 -1.72 -13.08
N LEU A 40 -4.19 -2.91 -13.60
CA LEU A 40 -2.81 -3.25 -13.95
C LEU A 40 -2.26 -2.34 -15.05
N ARG A 41 -3.04 -2.09 -16.10
CA ARG A 41 -2.67 -1.19 -17.20
C ARG A 41 -2.46 0.25 -16.71
N MET A 42 -3.38 0.76 -15.90
CA MET A 42 -3.31 2.12 -15.38
C MET A 42 -2.18 2.29 -14.35
N GLY A 43 -2.02 1.33 -13.44
CA GLY A 43 -0.93 1.31 -12.47
C GLY A 43 0.43 1.30 -13.16
N LYS A 44 0.61 0.44 -14.17
CA LYS A 44 1.84 0.43 -14.98
C LYS A 44 2.07 1.77 -15.69
N LYS A 45 1.06 2.32 -16.37
CA LYS A 45 1.18 3.61 -17.07
C LYS A 45 1.62 4.73 -16.11
N LEU A 46 1.14 4.71 -14.87
CA LEU A 46 1.50 5.68 -13.85
C LEU A 46 2.95 5.47 -13.38
N ALA A 47 3.35 4.22 -13.12
CA ALA A 47 4.72 3.86 -12.75
C ALA A 47 5.74 4.25 -13.83
N ASP A 48 5.44 3.98 -15.10
CA ASP A 48 6.29 4.32 -16.26
C ASP A 48 6.48 5.84 -16.43
N GLY A 49 5.70 6.67 -15.72
CA GLY A 49 5.82 8.13 -15.71
C GLY A 49 6.81 8.69 -14.69
N PHE A 50 7.40 7.87 -13.83
CA PHE A 50 8.43 8.28 -12.88
C PHE A 50 9.83 7.96 -13.40
N ASP A 51 10.79 8.83 -13.08
CA ASP A 51 12.19 8.68 -13.51
C ASP A 51 12.87 7.47 -12.84
N ASP A 52 12.61 7.27 -11.54
CA ASP A 52 13.10 6.12 -10.78
C ASP A 52 12.20 5.77 -9.57
N GLU A 53 12.61 4.72 -8.85
CA GLU A 53 11.92 4.21 -7.67
C GLU A 53 11.80 5.25 -6.54
N ALA A 54 12.85 6.03 -6.29
CA ALA A 54 12.88 7.00 -5.20
C ALA A 54 11.90 8.15 -5.48
N HIS A 55 11.83 8.63 -6.72
CA HIS A 55 10.85 9.64 -7.13
C HIS A 55 9.41 9.13 -7.00
N HIS A 56 9.15 7.87 -7.36
CA HIS A 56 7.82 7.26 -7.19
C HIS A 56 7.44 7.18 -5.70
N LEU A 57 8.36 6.71 -4.85
CA LEU A 57 8.13 6.62 -3.41
C LEU A 57 7.92 7.99 -2.76
N GLY A 58 8.74 8.98 -3.11
CA GLY A 58 8.58 10.36 -2.64
C GLY A 58 7.22 10.92 -3.02
N ALA A 59 6.76 10.69 -4.25
CA ALA A 59 5.42 11.08 -4.68
C ALA A 59 4.32 10.36 -3.88
N LEU A 60 4.47 9.06 -3.57
CA LEU A 60 3.52 8.33 -2.72
C LEU A 60 3.45 8.89 -1.30
N MET A 61 4.61 9.20 -0.69
CA MET A 61 4.69 9.82 0.63
C MET A 61 4.00 11.18 0.65
N LEU A 62 4.18 11.99 -0.39
CA LEU A 62 3.47 13.26 -0.55
C LEU A 62 1.96 13.04 -0.72
N MET A 63 1.53 12.15 -1.63
CA MET A 63 0.11 11.92 -1.90
C MET A 63 -0.65 11.39 -0.68
N ILE A 64 -0.04 10.52 0.12
CA ILE A 64 -0.69 9.97 1.32
C ILE A 64 -0.71 10.97 2.49
N SER A 65 0.32 11.83 2.58
CA SER A 65 0.38 12.92 3.57
C SER A 65 -0.55 14.09 3.19
N ASP A 66 -0.71 14.33 1.88
CA ASP A 66 -1.64 15.31 1.29
C ASP A 66 -3.05 14.73 1.11
N VAL A 67 -3.44 13.76 1.95
CA VAL A 67 -4.85 13.43 2.18
C VAL A 67 -5.36 14.18 3.43
N PRO A 68 -5.59 15.51 3.40
CA PRO A 68 -6.42 16.18 4.39
C PRO A 68 -7.91 15.96 4.07
N ALA A 69 -8.75 16.11 5.09
CA ALA A 69 -10.22 16.12 4.99
C ALA A 69 -10.80 17.32 4.20
N ASP A 70 -10.00 18.09 3.45
CA ASP A 70 -10.41 19.31 2.75
C ASP A 70 -9.82 19.43 1.32
N PRO A 71 -10.52 20.09 0.36
CA PRO A 71 -10.33 19.88 -1.07
C PRO A 71 -9.25 20.80 -1.65
N LEU A 72 -7.98 20.41 -1.54
CA LEU A 72 -6.90 21.10 -2.29
C LEU A 72 -6.93 20.90 -3.81
N LEU A 73 -7.88 20.11 -4.32
CA LEU A 73 -8.20 19.99 -5.73
C LEU A 73 -9.71 19.72 -5.78
N LYS A 74 -10.43 20.25 -6.78
CA LYS A 74 -11.85 19.91 -7.03
C LYS A 74 -12.07 18.41 -7.40
N ALA A 75 -11.11 17.55 -7.08
CA ALA A 75 -11.24 16.11 -7.17
C ALA A 75 -11.98 15.59 -5.92
N SER A 76 -13.00 14.77 -6.14
CA SER A 76 -13.69 14.10 -5.03
C SER A 76 -12.72 13.22 -4.23
N ALA A 77 -13.00 12.97 -2.95
CA ALA A 77 -12.21 12.03 -2.14
C ALA A 77 -12.11 10.64 -2.81
N ALA A 78 -13.16 10.21 -3.51
CA ALA A 78 -13.16 8.99 -4.31
C ALA A 78 -12.16 9.04 -5.48
N GLN A 79 -12.05 10.19 -6.16
CA GLN A 79 -11.09 10.38 -7.25
C GLN A 79 -9.64 10.47 -6.73
N LYS A 80 -9.40 11.17 -5.61
CA LYS A 80 -8.08 11.22 -4.95
C LYS A 80 -7.64 9.83 -4.46
N GLY A 81 -8.55 9.08 -3.82
CA GLY A 81 -8.30 7.70 -3.44
C GLY A 81 -8.03 6.78 -4.64
N SER A 82 -8.71 7.01 -5.76
CA SER A 82 -8.44 6.27 -7.00
C SER A 82 -7.03 6.54 -7.55
N VAL A 83 -6.54 7.78 -7.49
CA VAL A 83 -5.17 8.13 -7.94
C VAL A 83 -4.11 7.55 -7.00
N LEU A 84 -4.25 7.72 -5.68
CA LEU A 84 -3.33 7.15 -4.71
C LEU A 84 -3.30 5.61 -4.80
N GLY A 85 -4.47 4.97 -4.93
CA GLY A 85 -4.57 3.53 -5.14
C GLY A 85 -3.86 3.05 -6.40
N LEU A 86 -4.02 3.77 -7.52
CA LEU A 86 -3.33 3.45 -8.78
C LEU A 86 -1.82 3.71 -8.71
N ALA A 87 -1.39 4.79 -8.06
CA ALA A 87 0.02 5.09 -7.88
C ALA A 87 0.71 4.05 -6.99
N SER A 88 0.02 3.63 -5.92
CA SER A 88 0.49 2.60 -5.01
C SER A 88 0.59 1.25 -5.72
N LEU A 89 -0.41 0.91 -6.54
CA LEU A 89 -0.37 -0.29 -7.37
C LEU A 89 0.77 -0.21 -8.39
N GLY A 90 0.96 0.93 -9.04
CA GLY A 90 2.07 1.15 -9.97
C GLY A 90 3.41 0.84 -9.34
N TYR A 91 3.65 1.35 -8.13
CA TYR A 91 4.89 1.12 -7.38
C TYR A 91 5.09 -0.37 -7.05
N LEU A 92 4.04 -1.05 -6.61
CA LEU A 92 4.09 -2.48 -6.36
C LEU A 92 4.45 -3.27 -7.62
N LEU A 93 3.88 -2.89 -8.77
CA LEU A 93 4.09 -3.60 -10.03
C LEU A 93 5.50 -3.41 -10.60
N SER A 94 6.16 -2.28 -10.32
CA SER A 94 7.56 -2.05 -10.71
C SER A 94 8.56 -2.78 -9.80
N TYR A 95 8.13 -3.33 -8.66
CA TYR A 95 9.01 -3.97 -7.67
C TYR A 95 9.39 -5.42 -8.01
N GLY A 96 10.14 -5.59 -9.10
CA GLY A 96 10.80 -6.84 -9.50
C GLY A 96 9.89 -8.08 -9.46
N SER A 97 10.38 -9.17 -8.87
CA SER A 97 9.64 -10.44 -8.78
C SER A 97 8.38 -10.36 -7.91
N THR A 98 8.36 -9.46 -6.92
CA THR A 98 7.18 -9.20 -6.08
C THR A 98 6.05 -8.57 -6.88
N GLY A 99 6.38 -7.66 -7.80
CA GLY A 99 5.40 -7.06 -8.72
C GLY A 99 4.75 -8.08 -9.64
N GLU A 100 5.54 -8.99 -10.21
CA GLU A 100 5.02 -10.10 -11.02
C GLU A 100 4.14 -11.06 -10.20
N LYS A 101 4.50 -11.33 -8.93
CA LYS A 101 3.65 -12.10 -8.01
C LYS A 101 2.32 -11.38 -7.75
N ALA A 102 2.37 -10.08 -7.45
CA ALA A 102 1.18 -9.27 -7.19
C ALA A 102 0.25 -9.23 -8.40
N LYS A 103 0.79 -9.09 -9.62
CA LYS A 103 0.02 -9.13 -10.86
C LYS A 103 -0.82 -10.41 -10.99
N ARG A 104 -0.20 -11.59 -10.78
CA ARG A 104 -0.90 -12.88 -10.84
C ARG A 104 -2.01 -13.00 -9.80
N ILE A 105 -1.78 -12.46 -8.60
CA ILE A 105 -2.76 -12.47 -7.51
C ILE A 105 -3.97 -11.57 -7.84
N ILE A 106 -3.74 -10.39 -8.43
CA ILE A 106 -4.80 -9.49 -8.91
C ILE A 106 -5.63 -10.17 -10.00
N GLU A 107 -4.98 -10.82 -10.96
CA GLU A 107 -5.66 -11.55 -12.05
C GLU A 107 -6.52 -12.71 -11.52
N ALA A 108 -6.06 -13.40 -10.47
CA ALA A 108 -6.85 -14.42 -9.77
C ALA A 108 -8.05 -13.80 -9.01
N GLY A 109 -7.96 -12.52 -8.63
CA GLY A 109 -9.00 -11.76 -7.96
C GLY A 109 -9.05 -11.98 -6.45
N GLY A 110 -7.89 -12.13 -5.81
CA GLY A 110 -7.79 -12.28 -4.36
C GLY A 110 -6.58 -11.58 -3.78
N GLY A 111 -6.29 -11.85 -2.51
CA GLY A 111 -5.06 -11.41 -1.85
C GLY A 111 -5.15 -10.07 -1.12
N VAL A 112 -4.07 -9.80 -0.39
CA VAL A 112 -3.89 -8.59 0.43
C VAL A 112 -2.47 -8.12 0.23
N PHE A 113 -2.30 -6.85 -0.12
CA PHE A 113 -1.00 -6.22 -0.30
C PHE A 113 -0.84 -5.10 0.71
N LEU A 114 0.33 -5.05 1.33
CA LEU A 114 0.72 -4.01 2.27
C LEU A 114 1.95 -3.29 1.70
N ILE A 115 1.86 -1.98 1.53
CA ILE A 115 2.98 -1.11 1.20
C ILE A 115 3.15 -0.13 2.35
N ARG A 116 4.19 -0.35 3.16
CA ARG A 116 4.51 0.54 4.28
C ARG A 116 5.66 1.45 3.90
N LEU A 117 5.35 2.71 3.67
CA LEU A 117 6.32 3.77 3.44
C LEU A 117 6.96 4.20 4.76
N SER A 118 8.24 4.55 4.71
CA SER A 118 9.02 5.03 5.85
C SER A 118 10.21 5.88 5.36
N GLY A 119 10.91 6.52 6.30
CA GLY A 119 11.96 7.49 5.96
C GLY A 119 11.38 8.89 5.73
N ASP A 120 12.14 9.71 5.02
CA ASP A 120 11.77 11.07 4.63
C ASP A 120 11.81 11.20 3.10
N ILE A 121 11.46 12.38 2.58
CA ILE A 121 11.34 12.61 1.13
C ILE A 121 12.67 12.50 0.38
N GLU A 122 13.80 12.72 1.06
CA GLU A 122 15.14 12.65 0.48
C GLU A 122 15.66 11.20 0.48
N ASN A 123 15.18 10.36 1.40
CA ASN A 123 15.54 8.95 1.51
C ASN A 123 14.30 8.07 1.77
N PRO A 124 13.39 7.97 0.79
CA PRO A 124 12.15 7.25 0.97
C PRO A 124 12.36 5.74 0.89
N LYS A 125 11.62 4.98 1.70
CA LYS A 125 11.74 3.52 1.79
C LYS A 125 10.37 2.86 1.83
N ALA A 126 10.28 1.63 1.34
CA ALA A 126 9.08 0.81 1.48
C ALA A 126 9.37 -0.61 1.99
N ASP A 127 8.51 -1.10 2.88
CA ASP A 127 8.36 -2.54 3.17
C ASP A 127 7.10 -3.04 2.46
N ILE A 128 7.26 -4.03 1.58
CA ILE A 128 6.19 -4.58 0.76
C ILE A 128 5.89 -6.01 1.22
N LYS A 129 4.61 -6.29 1.49
CA LYS A 129 4.13 -7.66 1.75
C LYS A 129 2.98 -8.01 0.83
N VAL A 130 3.05 -9.21 0.25
CA VAL A 130 2.10 -9.70 -0.75
C VAL A 130 1.59 -11.07 -0.33
N PHE A 131 0.32 -11.11 0.07
CA PHE A 131 -0.41 -12.31 0.47
C PHE A 131 -1.36 -12.72 -0.64
N SER A 132 -1.38 -14.01 -0.97
CA SER A 132 -2.18 -14.54 -2.08
C SER A 132 -3.65 -14.75 -1.69
N SER A 133 -3.95 -14.75 -0.38
CA SER A 133 -5.29 -14.95 0.16
C SER A 133 -5.49 -14.23 1.49
N TRP A 134 -6.74 -14.03 1.87
CA TRP A 134 -7.11 -13.51 3.18
C TRP A 134 -6.58 -14.41 4.32
N SER A 135 -6.66 -15.73 4.16
CA SER A 135 -6.19 -16.69 5.17
C SER A 135 -4.67 -16.63 5.38
N GLU A 136 -3.88 -16.41 4.31
CA GLU A 136 -2.43 -16.20 4.43
C GLU A 136 -2.13 -14.90 5.20
N TYR A 137 -2.86 -13.83 4.89
CA TYR A 137 -2.78 -12.57 5.62
C TYR A 137 -3.16 -12.71 7.11
N GLN A 138 -4.22 -13.46 7.41
CA GLN A 138 -4.65 -13.69 8.81
C GLN A 138 -3.61 -14.47 9.61
N LYS A 139 -2.93 -15.44 9.01
CA LYS A 139 -1.83 -16.17 9.67
C LYS A 139 -0.66 -15.23 10.01
N PHE A 140 -0.39 -14.26 9.15
CA PHE A 140 0.59 -13.20 9.42
C PHE A 140 0.12 -12.26 10.53
N LEU A 141 -1.16 -11.87 10.51
CA LEU A 141 -1.72 -10.88 11.45
C LEU A 141 -1.92 -11.44 12.86
N GLY A 142 -2.27 -12.72 12.99
CA GLY A 142 -2.62 -13.36 14.28
C GLY A 142 -1.60 -13.11 15.39
N PRO A 143 -0.31 -13.45 15.21
CA PRO A 143 0.72 -13.23 16.22
C PRO A 143 0.91 -11.75 16.60
N ILE A 144 0.70 -10.82 15.66
CA ILE A 144 0.83 -9.37 15.90
C ILE A 144 -0.32 -8.87 16.79
N LEU A 145 -1.53 -9.40 16.59
CA LEU A 145 -2.69 -9.05 17.41
C LEU A 145 -2.60 -9.67 18.82
N GLU A 146 -2.14 -10.91 18.92
CA GLU A 146 -2.02 -11.62 20.20
C GLU A 146 -0.99 -11.00 21.13
N THR A 147 0.12 -10.50 20.57
CA THR A 147 1.17 -9.84 21.35
C THR A 147 0.80 -8.43 21.79
N GLY A 148 -0.26 -7.84 21.23
CA GLY A 148 -0.58 -6.41 21.40
C GLY A 148 0.55 -5.48 20.93
N ASP A 149 1.54 -6.03 20.21
CA ASP A 149 2.74 -5.31 19.84
C ASP A 149 2.50 -4.55 18.54
N PHE A 150 1.74 -3.47 18.68
CA PHE A 150 1.54 -2.47 17.62
C PHE A 150 2.79 -1.58 17.45
N TYR A 151 3.86 -1.80 18.22
CA TYR A 151 5.05 -0.96 18.25
C TYR A 151 6.23 -1.64 17.53
N PRO A 152 7.10 -0.88 16.83
CA PRO A 152 8.41 -1.40 16.49
C PRO A 152 9.24 -1.48 17.78
N GLY A 153 9.75 -2.66 18.11
CA GLY A 153 10.76 -2.83 19.14
C GLY A 153 11.93 -1.87 18.89
N LYS A 154 12.03 -0.83 19.70
CA LYS A 154 13.31 -0.21 20.01
C LYS A 154 13.86 -0.94 21.24
N THR A 155 14.58 -2.03 21.02
CA THR A 155 15.63 -2.38 21.97
C THR A 155 16.78 -1.39 21.75
N SER A 156 16.66 -0.18 22.29
CA SER A 156 17.85 0.60 22.62
C SER A 156 18.30 0.16 24.00
N SER A 157 19.26 -0.76 24.04
CA SER A 157 20.09 -0.98 25.22
C SER A 157 20.97 0.27 25.35
N PHE A 158 20.60 1.19 26.22
CA PHE A 158 21.61 2.01 26.89
C PHE A 158 22.09 1.18 28.08
N SER A 159 23.27 0.58 27.91
CA SER A 159 24.17 0.19 28.99
C SER A 159 25.34 1.17 28.99
#